data_AF-E7DYB2-F1
#
_entry.id   AF-E7DYB2-F1
#
_cell.length_a   1.000
_cell.length_b   1.000
_cell.length_c   1.000
_cell.angle_alpha   90.00
_cell.angle_beta   90.00
_cell.angle_gamma   90.00
#
_symmetry.space_group_name_H-M   'P 1'
#
loop_
_entity.id
_entity.type
_entity.pdbx_description
1 polymer ?
#
loop_
_entity_poly.entity_id
_entity_poly.type
_entity_poly.pdbx_seq_one_letter_code
_entity_poly.pdbx_strand_id
1 'polypeptide(L)'
;MKWILAAALCISVVVAQHDPHFEDGRNTIVHLFEWKWSDIADECENFLSKKAYAGVQISPPSENPKVEGRPWWEKYQPISYVLENRSGNEAALADMIRRCNNVGIRIYADLVVNHMATSTGEGTAGDTFDPDTKSYPAVPYSSENFHPSCDIDYSDASSIRNCELVALKDLDQSQEYVRGKIIDYINHLISLGVAGFRVDAAKHMWPEDLSVIFSRVNELNTEYFPSGSKPLFYQEVIDTGSDPVYNTDYVGSCTNGWVCQHRWSPIFNMVEFRSVVSGTELTNWWVGGDNQIAFSRGDKGMIAITVEGEINADIETSLPDGIYCDVISGSLVDGHCTGKTVNVSGGKAHIEVSTEESECVVAVHVNAKL
;
A
#
# COMPACT_ATOMS: atom_id res chain seq x y z
N MET A 1 -19.00 -15.23 32.20
CA MET A 1 -17.58 -14.87 32.39
C MET A 1 -16.61 -15.64 31.47
N LYS A 2 -16.82 -16.94 31.17
CA LYS A 2 -15.96 -17.70 30.21
C LYS A 2 -16.07 -17.27 28.74
N TRP A 3 -17.22 -16.74 28.30
CA TRP A 3 -17.45 -16.31 26.92
C TRP A 3 -16.84 -14.93 26.59
N ILE A 4 -16.64 -14.07 27.60
CA ILE A 4 -16.09 -12.71 27.42
C ILE A 4 -14.55 -12.76 27.26
N LEU A 5 -13.89 -13.70 27.94
CA LEU A 5 -12.44 -13.93 27.80
C LEU A 5 -12.07 -14.48 26.42
N ALA A 6 -12.88 -15.36 25.83
CA ALA A 6 -12.62 -15.91 24.49
C ALA A 6 -12.77 -14.83 23.39
N ALA A 7 -13.79 -13.97 23.49
CA ALA A 7 -13.98 -12.88 22.52
C ALA A 7 -12.86 -11.82 22.61
N ALA A 8 -12.40 -11.47 23.82
CA ALA A 8 -11.29 -10.54 24.01
C ALA A 8 -9.95 -11.09 23.47
N LEU A 9 -9.69 -12.39 23.66
CA LEU A 9 -8.49 -13.05 23.14
C LEU A 9 -8.47 -13.09 21.61
N CYS A 10 -9.61 -13.39 20.98
CA CYS A 10 -9.74 -13.41 19.52
C CYS A 10 -9.56 -12.01 18.90
N ILE A 11 -10.05 -10.95 19.55
CA ILE A 11 -9.88 -9.58 19.06
C ILE A 11 -8.42 -9.12 19.17
N SER A 12 -7.70 -9.43 20.26
CA SER A 12 -6.29 -9.06 20.40
C SER A 12 -5.35 -9.73 19.38
N VAL A 13 -5.64 -10.97 18.98
CA VAL A 13 -4.82 -11.71 18.00
C VAL A 13 -4.99 -11.14 16.59
N VAL A 14 -6.21 -10.72 16.22
CA VAL A 14 -6.51 -10.12 14.90
C VAL A 14 -5.87 -8.74 14.75
N VAL A 15 -5.81 -7.93 15.82
CA VAL A 15 -5.18 -6.60 15.78
C VAL A 15 -3.65 -6.69 15.59
N ALA A 16 -3.01 -7.71 16.17
CA ALA A 16 -1.55 -7.87 16.12
C ALA A 16 -0.99 -8.32 14.75
N GLN A 17 -1.76 -9.08 13.96
CA GLN A 17 -1.36 -9.51 12.59
C GLN A 17 -1.31 -8.34 11.62
N HIS A 18 -2.07 -7.31 11.92
CA HIS A 18 -2.23 -6.22 11.02
C HIS A 18 -1.28 -5.09 11.31
N ASP A 19 -0.79 -4.90 12.55
CA ASP A 19 -0.05 -3.72 13.05
C ASP A 19 1.12 -3.32 12.13
N PRO A 20 1.34 -2.03 11.77
CA PRO A 20 2.44 -1.71 10.87
C PRO A 20 3.73 -1.66 11.68
N HIS A 21 3.65 -1.68 13.02
CA HIS A 21 4.74 -1.53 13.97
C HIS A 21 5.41 -0.16 13.89
N PHE A 22 4.69 0.86 13.45
CA PHE A 22 5.16 2.24 13.46
C PHE A 22 5.42 2.71 14.89
N GLU A 23 6.46 3.52 15.09
CA GLU A 23 6.58 4.26 16.34
C GLU A 23 5.54 5.40 16.40
N ASP A 24 5.15 5.76 17.61
CA ASP A 24 4.19 6.84 17.86
C ASP A 24 4.59 8.14 17.14
N GLY A 25 3.60 8.78 16.50
CA GLY A 25 3.80 10.03 15.77
C GLY A 25 4.35 9.87 14.34
N ARG A 26 4.45 8.63 13.83
CA ARG A 26 4.85 8.33 12.44
C ARG A 26 3.72 7.58 11.72
N ASN A 27 3.50 7.84 10.44
CA ASN A 27 2.36 7.26 9.72
C ASN A 27 2.58 6.90 8.25
N THR A 28 3.75 7.20 7.68
CA THR A 28 3.98 7.09 6.22
C THR A 28 5.10 6.11 5.90
N ILE A 29 4.85 5.20 4.95
CA ILE A 29 5.87 4.34 4.33
C ILE A 29 6.30 4.98 3.03
N VAL A 30 7.61 5.08 2.79
CA VAL A 30 8.18 5.51 1.51
C VAL A 30 8.74 4.31 0.75
N HIS A 31 8.50 4.24 -0.56
CA HIS A 31 9.14 3.24 -1.41
C HIS A 31 10.46 3.81 -1.97
N LEU A 32 11.59 3.37 -1.43
CA LEU A 32 12.93 3.74 -1.92
C LEU A 32 13.36 2.81 -3.06
N PHE A 33 12.67 2.96 -4.19
CA PHE A 33 12.78 2.09 -5.35
C PHE A 33 14.19 2.08 -5.95
N GLU A 34 14.79 0.90 -6.06
CA GLU A 34 16.14 0.64 -6.59
C GLU A 34 17.32 1.18 -5.77
N TRP A 35 17.09 1.63 -4.54
CA TRP A 35 18.18 2.11 -3.68
C TRP A 35 19.05 0.96 -3.16
N LYS A 36 20.34 1.26 -2.90
CA LYS A 36 21.24 0.34 -2.18
C LYS A 36 20.91 0.33 -0.70
N TRP A 37 21.15 -0.78 -0.04
CA TRP A 37 20.86 -0.90 1.40
C TRP A 37 21.70 0.06 2.24
N SER A 38 22.95 0.33 1.85
CA SER A 38 23.78 1.37 2.49
C SER A 38 23.14 2.76 2.45
N ASP A 39 22.57 3.13 1.30
CA ASP A 39 22.00 4.46 1.08
C ASP A 39 20.69 4.61 1.85
N ILE A 40 19.89 3.54 1.91
CA ILE A 40 18.67 3.49 2.74
C ILE A 40 19.02 3.63 4.22
N ALA A 41 20.07 2.95 4.68
CA ALA A 41 20.51 3.05 6.08
C ALA A 41 20.89 4.49 6.45
N ASP A 42 21.63 5.17 5.58
CA ASP A 42 21.98 6.58 5.76
C ASP A 42 20.72 7.48 5.70
N GLU A 43 19.78 7.22 4.81
CA GLU A 43 18.54 7.98 4.64
C GLU A 43 17.61 7.85 5.86
N CYS A 44 17.53 6.66 6.47
CA CYS A 44 16.83 6.41 7.73
C CYS A 44 17.32 7.34 8.85
N GLU A 45 18.63 7.42 9.04
CA GLU A 45 19.27 8.21 10.11
C GLU A 45 19.30 9.71 9.81
N ASN A 46 19.57 10.07 8.55
CA ASN A 46 19.82 11.46 8.20
C ASN A 46 18.56 12.26 7.90
N PHE A 47 17.50 11.61 7.39
CA PHE A 47 16.30 12.29 6.92
C PHE A 47 15.01 11.70 7.46
N LEU A 48 14.71 10.42 7.20
CA LEU A 48 13.39 9.83 7.43
C LEU A 48 12.97 9.91 8.90
N SER A 49 13.87 9.57 9.82
CA SER A 49 13.63 9.65 11.27
C SER A 49 13.33 11.07 11.76
N LYS A 50 13.74 12.12 11.01
CA LYS A 50 13.51 13.53 11.35
C LYS A 50 12.25 14.11 10.68
N LYS A 51 11.57 13.33 9.84
CA LYS A 51 10.47 13.79 8.97
C LYS A 51 9.18 12.98 9.14
N ALA A 52 9.01 12.34 10.29
CA ALA A 52 7.82 11.56 10.66
C ALA A 52 7.46 10.39 9.71
N TYR A 53 8.41 9.97 8.88
CA TYR A 53 8.30 8.71 8.15
C TYR A 53 8.35 7.55 9.14
N ALA A 54 7.55 6.53 8.87
CA ALA A 54 7.38 5.37 9.73
C ALA A 54 8.11 4.13 9.19
N GLY A 55 8.34 4.07 7.88
CA GLY A 55 9.05 2.95 7.30
C GLY A 55 9.44 3.13 5.84
N VAL A 56 10.16 2.13 5.35
CA VAL A 56 10.67 2.04 3.98
C VAL A 56 10.21 0.72 3.37
N GLN A 57 9.56 0.78 2.21
CA GLN A 57 9.46 -0.37 1.31
C GLN A 57 10.76 -0.43 0.50
N ILE A 58 11.46 -1.57 0.56
CA ILE A 58 12.64 -1.84 -0.25
C ILE A 58 12.26 -2.63 -1.48
N SER A 59 12.97 -2.46 -2.60
CA SER A 59 12.85 -3.35 -3.75
C SER A 59 13.21 -4.81 -3.40
N PRO A 60 12.82 -5.81 -4.21
CA PRO A 60 13.03 -7.22 -3.88
C PRO A 60 14.48 -7.51 -3.46
N PRO A 61 14.71 -8.13 -2.27
CA PRO A 61 16.05 -8.36 -1.76
C PRO A 61 16.66 -9.69 -2.21
N SER A 62 15.85 -10.58 -2.80
CA SER A 62 16.29 -11.87 -3.32
C SER A 62 17.21 -11.71 -4.54
N GLU A 63 17.94 -12.79 -4.81
CA GLU A 63 18.74 -12.95 -6.00
C GLU A 63 17.86 -12.96 -7.26
N ASN A 64 18.36 -12.31 -8.30
CA ASN A 64 17.67 -12.14 -9.57
C ASN A 64 18.66 -12.30 -10.74
N PRO A 65 18.20 -12.44 -12.00
CA PRO A 65 19.09 -12.54 -13.15
C PRO A 65 19.79 -11.21 -13.44
N LYS A 66 21.05 -11.26 -13.90
CA LYS A 66 21.73 -10.11 -14.49
C LYS A 66 21.29 -9.94 -15.95
N VAL A 67 20.26 -9.14 -16.20
CA VAL A 67 19.72 -8.93 -17.55
C VAL A 67 20.53 -7.85 -18.28
N GLU A 68 20.78 -8.00 -19.59
CA GLU A 68 21.47 -6.97 -20.37
C GLU A 68 20.78 -5.60 -20.26
N GLY A 69 21.57 -4.52 -20.13
CA GLY A 69 21.04 -3.17 -19.87
C GLY A 69 20.53 -2.96 -18.44
N ARG A 70 20.49 -4.03 -17.63
CA ARG A 70 20.23 -4.02 -16.20
C ARG A 70 18.95 -3.27 -15.80
N PRO A 71 17.80 -3.55 -16.46
CA PRO A 71 16.53 -2.86 -16.24
C PRO A 71 15.99 -3.11 -14.83
N TRP A 72 15.12 -2.23 -14.33
CA TRP A 72 14.59 -2.33 -12.97
C TRP A 72 13.79 -3.62 -12.71
N TRP A 73 13.08 -4.10 -13.74
CA TRP A 73 12.22 -5.28 -13.63
C TRP A 73 13.01 -6.57 -13.45
N GLU A 74 14.34 -6.57 -13.63
CA GLU A 74 15.17 -7.76 -13.41
C GLU A 74 15.00 -8.27 -11.97
N LYS A 75 14.76 -7.38 -10.99
CA LYS A 75 14.53 -7.73 -9.57
C LYS A 75 13.22 -8.48 -9.31
N TYR A 76 12.25 -8.39 -10.21
CA TYR A 76 10.97 -9.09 -10.12
C TYR A 76 11.04 -10.44 -10.83
N GLN A 77 12.24 -10.99 -10.99
CA GLN A 77 12.47 -12.31 -11.55
C GLN A 77 13.36 -13.10 -10.59
N PRO A 78 12.81 -13.64 -9.48
CA PRO A 78 13.60 -14.40 -8.54
C PRO A 78 14.21 -15.63 -9.20
N ILE A 79 15.47 -15.92 -8.86
CA ILE A 79 16.12 -17.18 -9.25
C ILE A 79 16.51 -18.01 -8.03
N SER A 80 16.70 -17.33 -6.89
CA SER A 80 16.85 -17.95 -5.59
C SER A 80 16.35 -17.03 -4.49
N TYR A 81 16.41 -17.49 -3.25
CA TYR A 81 16.12 -16.68 -2.06
C TYR A 81 17.40 -16.20 -1.36
N VAL A 82 18.56 -16.32 -2.00
CA VAL A 82 19.82 -15.72 -1.52
C VAL A 82 19.68 -14.20 -1.51
N LEU A 83 20.15 -13.54 -0.45
CA LEU A 83 20.01 -12.10 -0.25
C LEU A 83 21.19 -11.33 -0.85
N GLU A 84 21.38 -11.45 -2.16
CA GLU A 84 22.45 -10.76 -2.86
C GLU A 84 22.00 -10.27 -4.24
N ASN A 85 21.96 -8.95 -4.40
CA ASN A 85 21.65 -8.31 -5.67
C ASN A 85 22.31 -6.93 -5.80
N ARG A 86 21.90 -6.14 -6.80
CA ARG A 86 22.47 -4.79 -7.04
C ARG A 86 22.35 -3.82 -5.86
N SER A 87 21.47 -4.08 -4.90
CA SER A 87 21.33 -3.27 -3.69
C SER A 87 22.38 -3.61 -2.61
N GLY A 88 23.03 -4.78 -2.69
CA GLY A 88 24.11 -5.22 -1.80
C GLY A 88 24.13 -6.75 -1.58
N ASN A 89 24.79 -7.20 -0.50
CA ASN A 89 24.70 -8.56 0.03
C ASN A 89 23.97 -8.63 1.39
N GLU A 90 23.74 -9.84 1.91
CA GLU A 90 22.97 -10.06 3.15
C GLU A 90 23.48 -9.24 4.33
N ALA A 91 24.81 -9.10 4.47
CA ALA A 91 25.42 -8.30 5.52
C ALA A 91 25.01 -6.81 5.43
N ALA A 92 24.96 -6.24 4.22
CA ALA A 92 24.52 -4.87 4.01
C ALA A 92 23.00 -4.70 4.22
N LEU A 93 22.20 -5.71 3.87
CA LEU A 93 20.77 -5.73 4.17
C LEU A 93 20.52 -5.76 5.69
N ALA A 94 21.20 -6.65 6.41
CA ALA A 94 21.12 -6.76 7.86
C ALA A 94 21.58 -5.48 8.57
N ASP A 95 22.66 -4.85 8.08
CA ASP A 95 23.15 -3.56 8.58
C ASP A 95 22.09 -2.45 8.43
N MET A 96 21.47 -2.37 7.25
CA MET A 96 20.41 -1.40 6.98
C MET A 96 19.19 -1.60 7.87
N ILE A 97 18.70 -2.85 7.99
CA ILE A 97 17.55 -3.16 8.84
C ILE A 97 17.83 -2.77 10.29
N ARG A 98 19.01 -3.13 10.81
CA ARG A 98 19.43 -2.77 12.16
C ARG A 98 19.49 -1.25 12.36
N ARG A 99 20.13 -0.51 11.45
CA ARG A 99 20.28 0.95 11.55
C ARG A 99 18.94 1.67 11.46
N CYS A 100 18.07 1.28 10.52
CA CYS A 100 16.74 1.85 10.38
C CYS A 100 15.86 1.57 11.60
N ASN A 101 15.85 0.34 12.13
CA ASN A 101 15.10 0.01 13.35
C ASN A 101 15.59 0.82 14.57
N ASN A 102 16.90 1.05 14.72
CA ASN A 102 17.47 1.85 15.81
C ASN A 102 17.00 3.32 15.81
N VAL A 103 16.53 3.84 14.68
CA VAL A 103 15.99 5.20 14.55
C VAL A 103 14.47 5.21 14.30
N GLY A 104 13.80 4.10 14.57
CA GLY A 104 12.34 3.98 14.49
C GLY A 104 11.76 3.91 13.08
N ILE A 105 12.59 3.57 12.09
CA ILE A 105 12.16 3.38 10.70
C ILE A 105 12.04 1.89 10.42
N ARG A 106 10.81 1.41 10.15
CA ARG A 106 10.53 0.01 9.88
C ARG A 106 10.84 -0.35 8.42
N ILE A 107 11.28 -1.58 8.18
CA ILE A 107 11.57 -2.08 6.84
C ILE A 107 10.47 -3.05 6.39
N TYR A 108 9.94 -2.81 5.19
CA TYR A 108 9.00 -3.71 4.51
C TYR A 108 9.66 -4.25 3.25
N ALA A 109 9.84 -5.56 3.18
CA ALA A 109 10.46 -6.21 2.02
C ALA A 109 9.44 -6.44 0.92
N ASP A 110 9.81 -6.13 -0.33
CA ASP A 110 9.02 -6.55 -1.49
C ASP A 110 9.21 -8.05 -1.73
N LEU A 111 8.12 -8.79 -1.62
CA LEU A 111 8.07 -10.25 -1.59
C LEU A 111 7.53 -10.76 -2.92
N VAL A 112 8.44 -11.25 -3.77
CA VAL A 112 8.12 -11.85 -5.08
C VAL A 112 8.11 -13.37 -4.93
N VAL A 113 6.92 -13.94 -4.75
CA VAL A 113 6.74 -15.39 -4.48
C VAL A 113 5.65 -16.03 -5.35
N ASN A 114 5.09 -15.26 -6.29
CA ASN A 114 4.20 -15.79 -7.31
C ASN A 114 4.95 -16.68 -8.32
N HIS A 115 6.12 -16.22 -8.77
CA HIS A 115 6.81 -16.78 -9.91
C HIS A 115 8.33 -16.75 -9.74
N MET A 116 9.03 -17.40 -10.68
CA MET A 116 10.47 -17.36 -10.86
C MET A 116 10.85 -16.77 -12.23
N ALA A 117 12.13 -16.48 -12.43
CA ALA A 117 12.65 -15.80 -13.61
C ALA A 117 12.38 -16.52 -14.94
N THR A 118 12.12 -15.75 -16.00
CA THR A 118 12.14 -16.24 -17.39
C THR A 118 13.38 -15.80 -18.16
N SER A 119 14.11 -14.79 -17.67
CA SER A 119 15.29 -14.25 -18.35
C SER A 119 16.47 -15.21 -18.21
N THR A 120 17.27 -15.39 -19.26
CA THR A 120 18.51 -16.17 -19.17
C THR A 120 19.67 -15.31 -18.68
N GLY A 121 20.64 -15.92 -18.01
CA GLY A 121 21.84 -15.20 -17.54
C GLY A 121 22.42 -15.80 -16.27
N GLU A 122 23.42 -15.12 -15.72
CA GLU A 122 23.98 -15.44 -14.41
C GLU A 122 23.16 -14.74 -13.32
N GLY A 123 22.96 -15.42 -12.19
CA GLY A 123 22.39 -14.83 -11.01
C GLY A 123 23.23 -13.73 -10.39
N THR A 124 22.58 -12.81 -9.68
CA THR A 124 23.28 -11.74 -8.97
C THR A 124 24.20 -12.25 -7.86
N ALA A 125 23.94 -13.42 -7.28
CA ALA A 125 24.79 -14.12 -6.32
C ALA A 125 25.66 -15.21 -6.98
N GLY A 126 25.53 -15.40 -8.29
CA GLY A 126 26.28 -16.39 -9.06
C GLY A 126 25.57 -17.75 -9.19
N ASP A 127 24.35 -17.89 -8.69
CA ASP A 127 23.60 -19.14 -8.85
C ASP A 127 23.14 -19.34 -10.31
N THR A 128 23.11 -20.60 -10.71
CA THR A 128 22.63 -21.01 -12.03
C THR A 128 21.16 -21.38 -11.96
N PHE A 129 20.47 -21.22 -13.08
CA PHE A 129 19.06 -21.56 -13.23
C PHE A 129 18.75 -21.76 -14.72
N ASP A 130 17.68 -22.50 -15.01
CA ASP A 130 17.22 -22.78 -16.37
C ASP A 130 15.69 -22.67 -16.44
N PRO A 131 15.15 -21.52 -16.90
CA PRO A 131 13.72 -21.31 -17.01
C PRO A 131 13.02 -22.25 -18.00
N ASP A 132 13.71 -22.73 -19.04
CA ASP A 132 13.13 -23.60 -20.06
C ASP A 132 12.76 -24.97 -19.48
N THR A 133 13.57 -25.46 -18.55
CA THR A 133 13.32 -26.71 -17.81
C THR A 133 12.70 -26.49 -16.43
N LYS A 134 12.39 -25.24 -16.06
CA LYS A 134 11.91 -24.82 -14.74
C LYS A 134 12.83 -25.30 -13.59
N SER A 135 14.14 -25.19 -13.80
CA SER A 135 15.16 -25.61 -12.84
C SER A 135 15.75 -24.40 -12.11
N TYR A 136 15.57 -24.35 -10.78
CA TYR A 136 16.14 -23.33 -9.89
C TYR A 136 16.85 -24.01 -8.72
N PRO A 137 18.07 -24.54 -8.94
CA PRO A 137 18.75 -25.43 -7.99
C PRO A 137 19.07 -24.83 -6.63
N ALA A 138 19.23 -23.50 -6.53
CA ALA A 138 19.56 -22.82 -5.27
C ALA A 138 18.39 -22.83 -4.26
N VAL A 139 17.13 -22.89 -4.73
CA VAL A 139 15.94 -23.05 -3.86
C VAL A 139 15.54 -24.52 -3.65
N PRO A 140 16.33 -25.44 -4.20
CA PRO A 140 15.93 -26.47 -5.20
C PRO A 140 14.45 -26.52 -5.59
N TYR A 141 14.06 -25.76 -6.63
CA TYR A 141 12.83 -26.02 -7.38
C TYR A 141 13.11 -26.75 -8.70
N SER A 142 12.19 -27.62 -9.07
CA SER A 142 12.14 -28.31 -10.36
C SER A 142 10.78 -28.07 -11.02
N SER A 143 10.59 -28.54 -12.24
CA SER A 143 9.32 -28.40 -12.97
C SER A 143 8.08 -28.92 -12.23
N GLU A 144 8.24 -29.84 -11.27
CA GLU A 144 7.16 -30.34 -10.42
C GLU A 144 6.59 -29.28 -9.45
N ASN A 145 7.33 -28.20 -9.18
CA ASN A 145 6.96 -27.15 -8.23
C ASN A 145 6.24 -25.96 -8.87
N PHE A 146 5.91 -26.07 -10.15
CA PHE A 146 5.28 -25.01 -10.94
C PHE A 146 3.97 -25.52 -11.52
N HIS A 147 3.04 -24.59 -11.75
CA HIS A 147 1.87 -24.89 -12.57
C HIS A 147 2.29 -25.24 -14.01
N PRO A 148 1.46 -26.00 -14.76
CA PRO A 148 1.65 -26.19 -16.19
C PRO A 148 1.75 -24.85 -16.92
N SER A 149 2.64 -24.74 -17.91
CA SER A 149 2.79 -23.48 -18.66
C SER A 149 1.54 -23.17 -19.49
N CYS A 150 0.98 -21.98 -19.29
CA CYS A 150 -0.12 -21.41 -20.04
C CYS A 150 -0.06 -19.89 -20.01
N ASP A 151 -0.68 -19.24 -21.00
CA ASP A 151 -0.93 -17.80 -20.99
C ASP A 151 -2.17 -17.47 -20.14
N ILE A 152 -2.20 -16.29 -19.51
CA ILE A 152 -3.34 -15.85 -18.70
C ILE A 152 -4.53 -15.47 -19.60
N ASP A 153 -5.67 -16.12 -19.34
CA ASP A 153 -7.00 -15.68 -19.76
C ASP A 153 -7.63 -14.83 -18.64
N TYR A 154 -7.67 -13.52 -18.84
CA TYR A 154 -8.25 -12.58 -17.86
C TYR A 154 -9.77 -12.68 -17.68
N SER A 155 -10.45 -13.56 -18.42
CA SER A 155 -11.85 -13.89 -18.19
C SER A 155 -12.05 -15.08 -17.22
N ASP A 156 -10.97 -15.75 -16.82
CA ASP A 156 -10.98 -16.90 -15.92
C ASP A 156 -10.08 -16.67 -14.69
N ALA A 157 -10.69 -16.62 -13.51
CA ALA A 157 -9.98 -16.45 -12.24
C ALA A 157 -8.96 -17.57 -11.96
N SER A 158 -9.23 -18.79 -12.44
CA SER A 158 -8.29 -19.91 -12.31
C SER A 158 -7.08 -19.70 -13.21
N SER A 159 -7.28 -19.21 -14.43
CA SER A 159 -6.17 -18.88 -15.34
C SER A 159 -5.32 -17.73 -14.79
N ILE A 160 -5.94 -16.68 -14.24
CA ILE A 160 -5.21 -15.56 -13.62
C ILE A 160 -4.24 -16.02 -12.51
N ARG A 161 -4.61 -17.09 -11.78
CA ARG A 161 -3.86 -17.59 -10.62
C ARG A 161 -2.95 -18.81 -10.87
N ASN A 162 -3.09 -19.47 -12.02
CA ASN A 162 -2.37 -20.72 -12.32
C ASN A 162 -1.56 -20.65 -13.63
N CYS A 163 -1.60 -19.52 -14.36
CA CYS A 163 -0.88 -19.34 -15.62
C CYS A 163 0.24 -18.31 -15.50
N GLU A 164 1.20 -18.36 -16.42
CA GLU A 164 2.43 -17.59 -16.36
C GLU A 164 2.17 -16.11 -16.67
N LEU A 165 2.26 -15.25 -15.65
CA LEU A 165 2.22 -13.80 -15.83
C LEU A 165 3.40 -13.36 -16.70
N VAL A 166 3.14 -12.95 -17.94
CA VAL A 166 4.16 -12.58 -18.93
C VAL A 166 5.32 -13.60 -19.04
N ALA A 167 4.97 -14.90 -19.07
CA ALA A 167 5.89 -16.05 -19.17
C ALA A 167 6.78 -16.32 -17.94
N LEU A 168 6.60 -15.58 -16.84
CA LEU A 168 7.27 -15.83 -15.57
C LEU A 168 6.81 -17.18 -15.01
N LYS A 169 7.76 -18.00 -14.52
CA LYS A 169 7.47 -19.39 -14.16
C LYS A 169 6.66 -19.46 -12.88
N ASP A 170 5.38 -19.75 -13.04
CA ASP A 170 4.36 -19.67 -12.00
C ASP A 170 4.47 -20.83 -10.99
N LEU A 171 4.78 -20.50 -9.74
CA LEU A 171 4.95 -21.48 -8.66
C LEU A 171 3.59 -22.05 -8.25
N ASP A 172 3.56 -23.32 -7.88
CA ASP A 172 2.35 -23.95 -7.34
C ASP A 172 2.33 -23.82 -5.80
N GLN A 173 1.77 -22.73 -5.29
CA GLN A 173 1.69 -22.47 -3.84
C GLN A 173 0.66 -23.37 -3.13
N SER A 174 -0.05 -24.25 -3.84
CA SER A 174 -0.89 -25.27 -3.20
C SER A 174 -0.04 -26.39 -2.57
N GLN A 175 1.18 -26.58 -3.06
CA GLN A 175 2.12 -27.59 -2.59
C GLN A 175 2.78 -27.20 -1.27
N GLU A 176 2.77 -28.13 -0.30
CA GLU A 176 3.42 -27.92 1.01
C GLU A 176 4.93 -27.65 0.88
N TYR A 177 5.60 -28.26 -0.11
CA TYR A 177 7.02 -28.01 -0.36
C TYR A 177 7.29 -26.56 -0.77
N VAL A 178 6.51 -26.02 -1.72
CA VAL A 178 6.61 -24.62 -2.18
C VAL A 178 6.30 -23.66 -1.04
N ARG A 179 5.21 -23.90 -0.30
CA ARG A 179 4.88 -23.09 0.89
C ARG A 179 6.00 -23.12 1.92
N GLY A 180 6.59 -24.28 2.20
CA GLY A 180 7.71 -24.41 3.14
C GLY A 180 8.91 -23.54 2.76
N LYS A 181 9.31 -23.56 1.49
CA LYS A 181 10.41 -22.74 0.97
C LYS A 181 10.12 -21.23 1.07
N ILE A 182 8.89 -20.82 0.74
CA ILE A 182 8.45 -19.42 0.88
C ILE A 182 8.45 -19.00 2.36
N ILE A 183 7.93 -19.85 3.26
CA ILE A 183 7.90 -19.59 4.71
C ILE A 183 9.33 -19.47 5.27
N ASP A 184 10.25 -20.34 4.86
CA ASP A 184 11.66 -20.27 5.28
C ASP A 184 12.31 -18.95 4.85
N TYR A 185 12.06 -18.52 3.61
CA TYR A 185 12.54 -17.24 3.09
C TYR A 185 11.97 -16.05 3.87
N ILE A 186 10.66 -16.01 4.10
CA ILE A 186 10.00 -14.97 4.89
C ILE A 186 10.55 -14.96 6.32
N ASN A 187 10.70 -16.12 6.95
CA ASN A 187 11.21 -16.25 8.31
C ASN A 187 12.68 -15.81 8.42
N HIS A 188 13.48 -16.01 7.39
CA HIS A 188 14.84 -15.50 7.34
C HIS A 188 14.84 -13.96 7.33
N LEU A 189 14.02 -13.31 6.49
CA LEU A 189 13.87 -11.85 6.50
C LEU A 189 13.34 -11.33 7.84
N ILE A 190 12.36 -12.02 8.45
CA ILE A 190 11.86 -11.70 9.80
C ILE A 190 12.99 -11.76 10.84
N SER A 191 13.86 -12.78 10.75
CA SER A 191 15.00 -12.93 11.66
C SER A 191 16.00 -11.78 11.55
N LEU A 192 16.14 -11.18 10.36
CA LEU A 192 16.97 -9.99 10.16
C LEU A 192 16.32 -8.71 10.72
N GLY A 193 15.00 -8.70 10.95
CA GLY A 193 14.29 -7.60 11.61
C GLY A 193 13.35 -6.77 10.71
N VAL A 194 12.91 -7.29 9.57
CA VAL A 194 11.84 -6.63 8.79
C VAL A 194 10.53 -6.61 9.58
N ALA A 195 9.71 -5.57 9.40
CA ALA A 195 8.41 -5.41 10.06
C ALA A 195 7.25 -6.00 9.26
N GLY A 196 7.44 -6.24 7.97
CA GLY A 196 6.41 -6.76 7.09
C GLY A 196 6.82 -6.86 5.63
N PHE A 197 5.84 -7.08 4.78
CA PHE A 197 6.03 -7.43 3.38
C PHE A 197 5.00 -6.78 2.47
N ARG A 198 5.47 -6.24 1.35
CA ARG A 198 4.65 -5.96 0.16
C ARG A 198 4.61 -7.24 -0.65
N VAL A 199 3.44 -7.84 -0.85
CA VAL A 199 3.30 -9.09 -1.60
C VAL A 199 3.05 -8.75 -3.07
N ASP A 200 4.07 -8.96 -3.89
CA ASP A 200 4.02 -8.76 -5.34
C ASP A 200 3.03 -9.71 -6.00
N ALA A 201 2.33 -9.22 -7.04
CA ALA A 201 1.47 -10.03 -7.87
C ALA A 201 0.46 -10.89 -7.07
N ALA A 202 -0.01 -10.41 -5.91
CA ALA A 202 -0.90 -11.19 -5.04
C ALA A 202 -2.20 -11.60 -5.75
N LYS A 203 -2.66 -10.78 -6.71
CA LYS A 203 -3.77 -11.12 -7.63
C LYS A 203 -3.61 -12.49 -8.33
N HIS A 204 -2.37 -12.89 -8.58
CA HIS A 204 -2.00 -14.08 -9.33
C HIS A 204 -1.74 -15.29 -8.42
N MET A 205 -2.02 -15.18 -7.12
CA MET A 205 -1.95 -16.30 -6.17
C MET A 205 -3.31 -16.54 -5.54
N TRP A 206 -3.58 -17.77 -5.09
CA TRP A 206 -4.82 -18.07 -4.36
C TRP A 206 -4.80 -17.44 -2.95
N PRO A 207 -5.87 -16.74 -2.54
CA PRO A 207 -5.99 -16.22 -1.18
C PRO A 207 -5.82 -17.30 -0.10
N GLU A 208 -6.28 -18.52 -0.36
CA GLU A 208 -6.16 -19.66 0.55
C GLU A 208 -4.70 -20.08 0.77
N ASP A 209 -3.89 -20.09 -0.30
CA ASP A 209 -2.47 -20.43 -0.22
C ASP A 209 -1.69 -19.35 0.54
N LEU A 210 -1.97 -18.08 0.23
CA LEU A 210 -1.42 -16.94 0.96
C LEU A 210 -1.79 -16.97 2.45
N SER A 211 -3.03 -17.32 2.79
CA SER A 211 -3.48 -17.46 4.17
C SER A 211 -2.70 -18.54 4.93
N VAL A 212 -2.44 -19.69 4.30
CA VAL A 212 -1.62 -20.76 4.88
C VAL A 212 -0.18 -20.30 5.11
N ILE A 213 0.41 -19.60 4.14
CA ILE A 213 1.78 -19.06 4.26
C ILE A 213 1.84 -18.05 5.41
N PHE A 214 1.00 -17.01 5.38
CA PHE A 214 1.04 -15.91 6.36
C PHE A 214 0.72 -16.36 7.79
N SER A 215 -0.11 -17.38 7.97
CA SER A 215 -0.44 -17.91 9.30
C SER A 215 0.68 -18.74 9.94
N ARG A 216 1.65 -19.22 9.14
CA ARG A 216 2.73 -20.12 9.59
C ARG A 216 4.08 -19.45 9.75
N VAL A 217 4.21 -18.17 9.41
CA VAL A 217 5.45 -17.42 9.65
C VAL A 217 5.65 -17.12 11.14
N ASN A 218 6.91 -16.93 11.49
CA ASN A 218 7.34 -16.59 12.84
C ASN A 218 6.75 -15.26 13.31
N GLU A 219 6.78 -15.07 14.62
CA GLU A 219 6.65 -13.74 15.20
C GLU A 219 7.87 -12.87 14.83
N LEU A 220 7.68 -11.55 14.85
CA LEU A 220 8.73 -10.59 14.56
C LEU A 220 9.89 -10.68 15.55
N ASN A 221 11.10 -10.32 15.09
CA ASN A 221 12.31 -10.38 15.91
C ASN A 221 12.19 -9.51 17.17
N THR A 222 12.30 -10.13 18.34
CA THR A 222 12.12 -9.48 19.65
C THR A 222 13.21 -8.46 20.01
N GLU A 223 14.29 -8.37 19.22
CA GLU A 223 15.27 -7.29 19.32
C GLU A 223 14.65 -5.92 18.97
N TYR A 224 13.69 -5.89 18.04
CA TYR A 224 13.10 -4.65 17.50
C TYR A 224 11.61 -4.51 17.80
N PHE A 225 10.91 -5.61 18.08
CA PHE A 225 9.46 -5.64 18.25
C PHE A 225 9.05 -6.32 19.57
N PRO A 226 7.89 -5.98 20.16
CA PRO A 226 7.35 -6.72 21.29
C PRO A 226 7.16 -8.22 20.99
N SER A 227 7.30 -9.07 22.02
CA SER A 227 6.97 -10.49 21.91
C SER A 227 5.50 -10.68 21.50
N GLY A 228 5.23 -11.60 20.58
CA GLY A 228 3.88 -11.79 20.02
C GLY A 228 3.57 -10.95 18.79
N SER A 229 4.42 -9.99 18.42
CA SER A 229 4.22 -9.18 17.20
C SER A 229 4.29 -10.05 15.95
N LYS A 230 3.40 -9.78 14.98
CA LYS A 230 3.33 -10.50 13.70
C LYS A 230 3.65 -9.55 12.55
N PRO A 231 4.31 -10.04 11.48
CA PRO A 231 4.61 -9.21 10.33
C PRO A 231 3.33 -8.73 9.65
N LEU A 232 3.36 -7.48 9.20
CA LEU A 232 2.37 -6.99 8.27
C LEU A 232 2.54 -7.65 6.89
N PHE A 233 1.43 -8.01 6.24
CA PHE A 233 1.39 -8.26 4.80
C PHE A 233 0.41 -7.30 4.11
N TYR A 234 0.86 -6.56 3.09
CA TYR A 234 0.00 -5.79 2.20
C TYR A 234 0.19 -6.26 0.76
N GLN A 235 -0.91 -6.50 0.07
CA GLN A 235 -0.96 -7.30 -1.15
C GLN A 235 -1.21 -6.42 -2.38
N GLU A 236 -0.43 -6.61 -3.44
CA GLU A 236 -0.72 -6.01 -4.74
C GLU A 236 -1.84 -6.77 -5.45
N VAL A 237 -3.04 -6.19 -5.41
CA VAL A 237 -4.19 -6.70 -6.17
C VAL A 237 -4.70 -5.59 -7.08
N ILE A 238 -4.42 -5.72 -8.38
CA ILE A 238 -4.91 -4.78 -9.38
C ILE A 238 -6.34 -5.18 -9.76
N ASP A 239 -7.32 -4.53 -9.14
CA ASP A 239 -8.73 -4.69 -9.45
C ASP A 239 -9.17 -3.56 -10.40
N THR A 240 -9.32 -3.88 -11.69
CA THR A 240 -9.81 -2.95 -12.71
C THR A 240 -11.34 -3.01 -12.86
N GLY A 241 -12.03 -3.84 -12.08
CA GLY A 241 -13.46 -4.09 -12.18
C GLY A 241 -13.89 -4.83 -13.46
N SER A 242 -12.96 -5.29 -14.29
CA SER A 242 -13.21 -5.89 -15.61
C SER A 242 -12.92 -7.38 -15.71
N ASP A 243 -12.28 -7.96 -14.70
CA ASP A 243 -11.92 -9.38 -14.62
C ASP A 243 -12.53 -10.03 -13.36
N PRO A 244 -12.61 -11.37 -13.27
CA PRO A 244 -13.33 -12.07 -12.20
C PRO A 244 -12.54 -12.20 -10.89
N VAL A 245 -11.47 -11.42 -10.69
CA VAL A 245 -10.67 -11.39 -9.46
C VAL A 245 -10.80 -10.03 -8.81
N TYR A 246 -11.47 -10.00 -7.66
CA TYR A 246 -11.75 -8.75 -6.94
C TYR A 246 -10.75 -8.54 -5.82
N ASN A 247 -10.49 -7.28 -5.47
CA ASN A 247 -9.72 -6.99 -4.26
C ASN A 247 -10.34 -7.63 -3.00
N THR A 248 -11.66 -7.83 -2.98
CA THR A 248 -12.41 -8.45 -1.88
C THR A 248 -12.12 -9.94 -1.70
N ASP A 249 -11.64 -10.64 -2.72
CA ASP A 249 -11.27 -12.06 -2.61
C ASP A 249 -10.08 -12.25 -1.65
N TYR A 250 -9.27 -11.21 -1.49
CA TYR A 250 -8.11 -11.16 -0.61
C TYR A 250 -8.46 -10.51 0.76
N VAL A 251 -9.73 -10.16 0.98
CA VAL A 251 -10.22 -9.50 2.20
C VAL A 251 -10.62 -10.54 3.25
N GLY A 252 -9.58 -11.05 3.91
CA GLY A 252 -9.57 -11.53 5.29
C GLY A 252 -8.46 -10.85 6.13
N SER A 253 -7.85 -9.77 5.60
CA SER A 253 -6.49 -9.35 6.00
C SER A 253 -6.25 -7.83 6.12
N CYS A 254 -7.26 -6.95 6.11
CA CYS A 254 -7.02 -5.50 5.99
C CYS A 254 -7.05 -4.72 7.32
N THR A 255 -5.92 -4.69 8.05
CA THR A 255 -5.38 -3.46 8.69
C THR A 255 -3.84 -3.43 8.58
N ASN A 256 -3.28 -2.22 8.67
CA ASN A 256 -1.88 -1.76 8.80
C ASN A 256 -0.67 -2.12 7.91
N GLY A 257 -0.70 -1.72 6.65
CA GLY A 257 0.37 -0.97 5.95
C GLY A 257 0.00 -0.85 4.48
N TRP A 258 -1.22 -0.36 4.33
CA TRP A 258 -1.99 -0.20 3.11
C TRP A 258 -1.80 1.23 2.60
N VAL A 259 -1.97 1.49 1.31
CA VAL A 259 -1.94 2.88 0.77
C VAL A 259 -3.07 3.76 1.37
N CYS A 260 -4.11 3.14 1.94
CA CYS A 260 -5.14 3.81 2.74
C CYS A 260 -5.76 5.05 2.08
N GLN A 261 -6.14 5.00 0.80
CA GLN A 261 -6.80 6.13 0.13
C GLN A 261 -8.03 6.62 0.89
N HIS A 262 -8.77 5.71 1.55
CA HIS A 262 -9.89 6.05 2.44
C HIS A 262 -9.52 6.92 3.68
N ARG A 263 -8.22 7.15 3.95
CA ARG A 263 -7.68 8.05 4.99
C ARG A 263 -7.02 9.31 4.44
N TRP A 264 -7.01 9.53 3.13
CA TRP A 264 -6.52 10.80 2.59
C TRP A 264 -7.48 11.91 2.99
N SER A 265 -6.96 13.08 3.37
CA SER A 265 -7.75 14.20 3.88
C SER A 265 -8.94 14.55 2.98
N PRO A 266 -8.76 14.71 1.65
CA PRO A 266 -9.89 14.94 0.73
C PRO A 266 -10.95 13.83 0.77
N ILE A 267 -10.54 12.58 1.00
CA ILE A 267 -11.42 11.42 0.94
C ILE A 267 -12.21 11.25 2.25
N PHE A 268 -11.56 11.24 3.42
CA PHE A 268 -12.30 11.06 4.68
C PHE A 268 -13.11 12.30 5.07
N ASN A 269 -12.63 13.51 4.76
CA ASN A 269 -13.41 14.72 5.02
C ASN A 269 -14.67 14.80 4.16
N MET A 270 -14.63 14.27 2.93
CA MET A 270 -15.84 14.20 2.10
C MET A 270 -16.85 13.14 2.59
N VAL A 271 -16.40 12.14 3.34
CA VAL A 271 -17.29 11.23 4.08
C VAL A 271 -17.97 11.96 5.25
N GLU A 272 -17.23 12.77 6.01
CA GLU A 272 -17.81 13.62 7.05
C GLU A 272 -18.81 14.63 6.45
N PHE A 273 -18.41 15.35 5.40
CA PHE A 273 -19.29 16.26 4.65
C PHE A 273 -20.62 15.58 4.32
N ARG A 274 -20.60 14.36 3.78
CA ARG A 274 -21.80 13.59 3.41
C ARG A 274 -22.70 13.28 4.61
N SER A 275 -22.11 13.06 5.79
CA SER A 275 -22.80 12.81 7.05
C SER A 275 -23.47 14.07 7.59
N VAL A 276 -22.73 15.19 7.64
CA VAL A 276 -23.23 16.49 8.13
C VAL A 276 -24.44 16.94 7.33
N VAL A 277 -24.38 16.79 6.00
CA VAL A 277 -25.44 17.17 5.08
C VAL A 277 -26.49 16.06 4.87
N SER A 278 -26.52 15.04 5.73
CA SER A 278 -27.54 14.01 5.66
C SER A 278 -28.93 14.59 5.96
N GLY A 279 -29.94 14.11 5.20
CA GLY A 279 -31.33 14.55 5.30
C GLY A 279 -31.64 15.92 4.68
N THR A 280 -30.65 16.58 4.04
CA THR A 280 -30.88 17.83 3.29
C THR A 280 -31.05 17.55 1.80
N GLU A 281 -31.85 18.36 1.12
CA GLU A 281 -31.98 18.31 -0.33
C GLU A 281 -30.76 18.95 -1.02
N LEU A 282 -30.58 18.66 -2.30
CA LEU A 282 -29.68 19.46 -3.14
C LEU A 282 -30.34 20.81 -3.43
N THR A 283 -29.63 21.89 -3.14
CA THR A 283 -30.09 23.27 -3.33
C THR A 283 -29.00 24.12 -3.97
N ASN A 284 -29.35 25.31 -4.45
CA ASN A 284 -28.40 26.29 -5.00
C ASN A 284 -27.47 25.67 -6.06
N TRP A 285 -28.05 24.88 -6.98
CA TRP A 285 -27.31 24.33 -8.11
C TRP A 285 -26.83 25.47 -9.01
N TRP A 286 -25.53 25.50 -9.28
CA TRP A 286 -24.87 26.51 -10.06
C TRP A 286 -24.00 25.84 -11.13
N VAL A 287 -23.96 26.47 -12.30
CA VAL A 287 -23.13 26.08 -13.43
C VAL A 287 -22.37 27.31 -13.89
N GLY A 288 -21.06 27.17 -14.05
CA GLY A 288 -20.15 28.24 -14.47
C GLY A 288 -19.82 28.19 -15.95
N GLY A 289 -18.54 28.42 -16.28
CA GLY A 289 -18.01 28.17 -17.62
C GLY A 289 -18.01 26.69 -18.00
N ASP A 290 -17.36 26.34 -19.12
CA ASP A 290 -17.30 24.96 -19.59
C ASP A 290 -16.71 24.05 -18.50
N ASN A 291 -17.50 23.06 -18.07
CA ASN A 291 -17.15 22.05 -17.07
C ASN A 291 -16.94 22.54 -15.62
N GLN A 292 -17.65 23.60 -15.21
CA GLN A 292 -17.66 24.10 -13.83
C GLN A 292 -19.03 23.93 -13.16
N ILE A 293 -19.05 23.36 -11.95
CA ILE A 293 -20.28 23.18 -11.18
C ILE A 293 -20.09 23.51 -9.71
N ALA A 294 -21.17 23.92 -9.06
CA ALA A 294 -21.24 24.04 -7.61
C ALA A 294 -22.67 23.78 -7.13
N PHE A 295 -22.82 23.28 -5.91
CA PHE A 295 -24.13 23.11 -5.30
C PHE A 295 -24.05 23.06 -3.78
N SER A 296 -25.17 23.37 -3.14
CA SER A 296 -25.37 23.23 -1.71
C SER A 296 -26.17 21.97 -1.37
N ARG A 297 -26.08 21.56 -0.11
CA ARG A 297 -26.91 20.53 0.49
C ARG A 297 -27.68 21.14 1.66
N GLY A 298 -28.80 21.78 1.35
CA GLY A 298 -29.56 22.62 2.27
C GLY A 298 -28.72 23.78 2.79
N ASP A 299 -28.84 24.07 4.07
CA ASP A 299 -28.07 25.08 4.81
C ASP A 299 -26.85 24.49 5.53
N LYS A 300 -26.43 23.26 5.18
CA LYS A 300 -25.41 22.49 5.92
C LYS A 300 -24.07 22.33 5.24
N GLY A 301 -23.99 22.40 3.91
CA GLY A 301 -22.72 22.24 3.20
C GLY A 301 -22.80 22.61 1.73
N MET A 302 -21.63 22.86 1.13
CA MET A 302 -21.47 23.27 -0.26
C MET A 302 -20.20 22.68 -0.86
N ILE A 303 -20.24 22.36 -2.15
CA ILE A 303 -19.10 21.89 -2.95
C ILE A 303 -19.04 22.64 -4.27
N ALA A 304 -17.82 22.94 -4.75
CA ALA A 304 -17.53 23.49 -6.07
C ALA A 304 -16.39 22.71 -6.73
N ILE A 305 -16.54 22.45 -8.03
CA ILE A 305 -15.64 21.60 -8.82
C ILE A 305 -15.37 22.29 -10.15
N THR A 306 -14.10 22.35 -10.53
CA THR A 306 -13.68 22.71 -11.89
C THR A 306 -12.84 21.58 -12.47
N VAL A 307 -13.07 21.23 -13.73
CA VAL A 307 -12.14 20.38 -14.49
C VAL A 307 -11.60 21.09 -15.72
N GLU A 308 -11.94 22.37 -15.88
CA GLU A 308 -11.43 23.24 -16.93
C GLU A 308 -11.44 24.71 -16.48
N GLY A 309 -10.27 25.35 -16.50
CA GLY A 309 -10.11 26.74 -16.09
C GLY A 309 -10.29 26.99 -14.60
N GLU A 310 -10.60 28.24 -14.25
CA GLU A 310 -10.72 28.72 -12.87
C GLU A 310 -12.16 29.12 -12.55
N ILE A 311 -12.61 28.77 -11.36
CA ILE A 311 -13.76 29.38 -10.69
C ILE A 311 -13.20 30.43 -9.74
N ASN A 312 -13.51 31.70 -9.99
CA ASN A 312 -13.31 32.82 -9.06
C ASN A 312 -14.59 33.65 -9.04
N ALA A 313 -15.54 33.26 -8.18
CA ALA A 313 -16.89 33.80 -8.19
C ALA A 313 -17.63 33.71 -6.85
N ASP A 314 -18.58 34.63 -6.64
CA ASP A 314 -19.54 34.55 -5.53
C ASP A 314 -20.74 33.68 -5.93
N ILE A 315 -20.86 32.50 -5.31
CA ILE A 315 -21.88 31.51 -5.62
C ILE A 315 -22.93 31.46 -4.51
N GLU A 316 -24.21 31.41 -4.90
CA GLU A 316 -25.33 31.35 -3.94
C GLU A 316 -25.24 30.10 -3.06
N THR A 317 -25.47 30.30 -1.75
CA THR A 317 -25.49 29.24 -0.76
C THR A 317 -26.52 29.55 0.31
N SER A 318 -26.98 28.51 1.00
CA SER A 318 -27.83 28.67 2.18
C SER A 318 -27.05 28.48 3.48
N LEU A 319 -25.73 28.33 3.39
CA LEU A 319 -24.85 28.30 4.55
C LEU A 319 -24.98 29.62 5.35
N PRO A 320 -25.02 29.55 6.69
CA PRO A 320 -24.99 30.75 7.52
C PRO A 320 -23.72 31.58 7.32
N ASP A 321 -23.84 32.91 7.38
CA ASP A 321 -22.70 33.83 7.24
C ASP A 321 -21.56 33.50 8.21
N GLY A 322 -20.33 33.49 7.71
CA GLY A 322 -19.10 33.26 8.45
C GLY A 322 -17.98 32.68 7.58
N ILE A 323 -16.86 32.37 8.22
CA ILE A 323 -15.68 31.83 7.54
C ILE A 323 -15.66 30.32 7.74
N TYR A 324 -15.46 29.58 6.66
CA TYR A 324 -15.44 28.12 6.65
C TYR A 324 -14.08 27.60 6.20
N CYS A 325 -13.65 26.48 6.75
CA CYS A 325 -12.47 25.78 6.30
C CYS A 325 -12.82 24.89 5.10
N ASP A 326 -12.05 24.99 4.01
CA ASP A 326 -12.12 24.04 2.92
C ASP A 326 -11.58 22.69 3.37
N VAL A 327 -12.46 21.70 3.37
CA VAL A 327 -12.15 20.35 3.89
C VAL A 327 -11.43 19.47 2.88
N ILE A 328 -11.27 19.95 1.64
CA ILE A 328 -10.43 19.29 0.63
C ILE A 328 -8.96 19.66 0.86
N SER A 329 -8.63 20.97 0.87
CA SER A 329 -7.26 21.43 1.07
C SER A 329 -6.80 21.40 2.54
N GLY A 330 -7.71 21.24 3.50
CA GLY A 330 -7.38 21.18 4.93
C GLY A 330 -8.55 20.75 5.82
N SER A 331 -8.61 21.28 7.04
CA SER A 331 -9.63 20.96 8.04
C SER A 331 -9.76 22.08 9.08
N LEU A 332 -10.85 22.06 9.87
CA LEU A 332 -11.00 22.90 11.05
C LEU A 332 -10.33 22.22 12.26
N VAL A 333 -9.29 22.84 12.81
CA VAL A 333 -8.57 22.35 13.98
C VAL A 333 -8.39 23.49 14.97
N ASP A 334 -8.86 23.30 16.21
CA ASP A 334 -8.73 24.26 17.31
C ASP A 334 -9.16 25.69 16.95
N GLY A 335 -10.27 25.82 16.21
CA GLY A 335 -10.81 27.11 15.81
C GLY A 335 -10.00 27.82 14.72
N HIS A 336 -9.21 27.09 13.93
CA HIS A 336 -8.43 27.62 12.80
C HIS A 336 -8.51 26.67 11.60
N CYS A 337 -8.46 27.21 10.38
CA CYS A 337 -8.41 26.41 9.16
C CYS A 337 -6.98 26.10 8.78
N THR A 338 -6.69 24.82 8.52
CA THR A 338 -5.36 24.37 8.09
C THR A 338 -5.13 24.49 6.59
N GLY A 339 -6.21 24.58 5.81
CA GLY A 339 -6.21 24.79 4.36
C GLY A 339 -6.81 26.14 3.99
N LYS A 340 -7.38 26.23 2.79
CA LYS A 340 -8.07 27.44 2.35
C LYS A 340 -9.29 27.74 3.22
N THR A 341 -9.71 29.00 3.18
CA THR A 341 -10.96 29.45 3.79
C THR A 341 -11.94 29.95 2.75
N VAL A 342 -13.21 29.67 2.96
CA VAL A 342 -14.32 30.22 2.16
C VAL A 342 -15.09 31.19 3.04
N ASN A 343 -15.19 32.44 2.60
CA ASN A 343 -16.02 33.43 3.28
C ASN A 343 -17.46 33.34 2.74
N VAL A 344 -18.41 33.14 3.64
CA VAL A 344 -19.84 33.19 3.35
C VAL A 344 -20.42 34.46 3.94
N SER A 345 -21.02 35.30 3.11
CA SER A 345 -21.68 36.52 3.57
C SER A 345 -22.89 36.86 2.70
N GLY A 346 -24.01 37.19 3.32
CA GLY A 346 -25.23 37.55 2.60
C GLY A 346 -25.79 36.43 1.72
N GLY A 347 -25.62 35.16 2.13
CA GLY A 347 -26.07 34.00 1.37
C GLY A 347 -25.24 33.68 0.11
N LYS A 348 -24.00 34.16 0.04
CA LYS A 348 -23.05 33.83 -1.03
C LYS A 348 -21.71 33.38 -0.45
N ALA A 349 -21.12 32.36 -1.06
CA ALA A 349 -19.78 31.87 -0.79
C ALA A 349 -18.84 32.35 -1.91
N HIS A 350 -17.73 32.99 -1.54
CA HIS A 350 -16.68 33.32 -2.50
C HIS A 350 -15.79 32.10 -2.74
N ILE A 351 -15.80 31.56 -3.96
CA ILE A 351 -15.09 30.34 -4.35
C ILE A 351 -13.94 30.67 -5.29
N GLU A 352 -12.74 30.21 -4.91
CA GLU A 352 -11.52 30.24 -5.73
C GLU A 352 -10.94 28.81 -5.87
N VAL A 353 -11.03 28.25 -7.07
CA VAL A 353 -10.45 26.94 -7.41
C VAL A 353 -10.06 26.89 -8.88
N SER A 354 -8.86 26.38 -9.17
CA SER A 354 -8.29 26.30 -10.53
C SER A 354 -7.77 24.90 -10.82
N THR A 355 -7.77 24.51 -12.10
CA THR A 355 -7.10 23.29 -12.58
C THR A 355 -5.57 23.33 -12.43
N GLU A 356 -4.99 24.47 -12.06
CA GLU A 356 -3.56 24.58 -11.71
C GLU A 356 -3.25 24.14 -10.26
N GLU A 357 -4.28 23.90 -9.44
CA GLU A 357 -4.11 23.45 -8.05
C GLU A 357 -3.99 21.94 -7.93
N SER A 358 -3.45 21.47 -6.78
CA SER A 358 -3.31 20.04 -6.50
C SER A 358 -4.64 19.29 -6.45
N GLU A 359 -5.71 19.97 -6.04
CA GLU A 359 -7.07 19.43 -5.97
C GLU A 359 -8.02 20.43 -6.62
N CYS A 360 -8.72 20.05 -7.69
CA CYS A 360 -9.59 20.95 -8.45
C CYS A 360 -11.01 21.07 -7.84
N VAL A 361 -11.11 20.96 -6.51
CA VAL A 361 -12.36 20.90 -5.75
C VAL A 361 -12.24 21.70 -4.45
N VAL A 362 -13.31 22.40 -4.07
CA VAL A 362 -13.48 23.03 -2.75
C VAL A 362 -14.76 22.52 -2.12
N ALA A 363 -14.72 22.17 -0.84
CA ALA A 363 -15.90 21.73 -0.09
C ALA A 363 -15.92 22.30 1.34
N VAL A 364 -17.08 22.77 1.79
CA VAL A 364 -17.26 23.38 3.12
C VAL A 364 -18.58 22.95 3.76
N HIS A 365 -18.63 22.86 5.09
CA HIS A 365 -19.86 22.52 5.82
C HIS A 365 -19.94 23.18 7.18
N VAL A 366 -21.13 23.22 7.78
CA VAL A 366 -21.42 23.93 9.06
C VAL A 366 -20.55 23.49 10.24
N ASN A 367 -20.13 22.23 10.27
CA ASN A 367 -19.22 21.75 11.32
C ASN A 367 -17.75 22.17 11.11
N ALA A 368 -17.39 22.70 9.94
CA ALA A 368 -16.07 23.24 9.63
C ALA A 368 -16.08 24.78 9.54
N LYS A 369 -16.99 25.42 10.28
CA LYS A 369 -17.13 26.88 10.38
C LYS A 369 -16.35 27.42 11.58
N LEU A 370 -15.66 28.55 11.41
CA LEU A 370 -14.98 29.31 12.45
C LEU A 370 -15.93 30.10 13.35
#